data_AF-A0A843T121-F1
#
_entry.id   AF-A0A843T121-F1
#
_cell.length_a   1.000
_cell.length_b   1.000
_cell.length_c   1.000
_cell.angle_alpha   90.00
_cell.angle_beta   90.00
_cell.angle_gamma   90.00
#
_symmetry.space_group_name_H-M   'P 1'
#
loop_
_entity.id
_entity.type
_entity.pdbx_description
1 polymer ?
#
loop_
_entity_poly.entity_id
_entity_poly.type
_entity_poly.pdbx_seq_one_letter_code
_entity_poly.pdbx_strand_id
1 'polypeptide(L)'
;MHLVLCMIVRDESAVIERCLKSAFPIVDGFVICDTGSQDDTVERARASAERAGIPGQMLRHQWVDFGRNRTMAAMAARRFVQECGWAPDRTYLLLLDADMVLHVDPVFDSQSLTESWYDVLQDDGVIQYRNPRLICLRSEWEAVGPTHEYWRPVGAGATGRRLDTLLIEDRADGGNRESKYERDINLLREALRAEPENSRCVFYLAQSFFETGRWAEAADWYGQRWRMEGWAEEGWYARYREGLCLLKMGERERGAGTLLEAFDERPERAEPLWALARHYRELGKHQAALPLVLRGLEIPYPAEDVLFVERQVYEWRLWEELMICAYHSGPRYLLFGLEACERLLAQPGHNSAFYDYVAGNEAFYLPVLASRKAGRLAPASDGSAPDVDEHRLSVPDEPEVAKGLFVFSCRPLVIGRRGESAGETDPIARREVGIGPLEARCDIPMVSLSAAGERWITLVREILPGPAGPVHAHRWLEFDAGSAVARVSRPFAFEAPAVESADALQDVDGLSVRIEYQVTGGARAYVECAWKSVRSAVAEGRQFQLQRNASASGAGADEDAVQESRPIVHTSAAGR
;
A
#
# COMPACT_ATOMS: atom_id res chain seq x y z
N MET A 1 -25.37 -3.38 30.66
CA MET A 1 -24.62 -4.58 30.30
C MET A 1 -23.37 -4.58 31.14
N HIS A 2 -22.93 -5.76 31.58
CA HIS A 2 -21.62 -5.91 32.19
C HIS A 2 -20.62 -6.41 31.15
N LEU A 3 -19.37 -5.94 31.25
CA LEU A 3 -18.24 -6.41 30.46
C LEU A 3 -17.25 -7.13 31.38
N VAL A 4 -16.86 -8.34 31.03
CA VAL A 4 -15.88 -9.13 31.77
C VAL A 4 -14.68 -9.41 30.88
N LEU A 5 -13.51 -8.91 31.25
CA LEU A 5 -12.26 -9.30 30.57
C LEU A 5 -12.05 -10.81 30.76
N CYS A 6 -11.90 -11.56 29.68
CA CYS A 6 -11.59 -12.98 29.72
C CYS A 6 -10.36 -13.26 28.87
N MET A 7 -9.32 -13.80 29.48
CA MET A 7 -8.07 -14.11 28.79
C MET A 7 -7.36 -15.33 29.40
N ILE A 8 -6.55 -15.98 28.58
CA ILE A 8 -5.53 -16.94 29.03
C ILE A 8 -4.16 -16.27 28.94
N VAL A 9 -3.26 -16.57 29.87
CA VAL A 9 -1.91 -15.97 29.89
C VAL A 9 -0.85 -17.03 30.16
N ARG A 10 0.37 -16.77 29.68
CA ARG A 10 1.57 -17.55 30.00
C ARG A 10 2.82 -16.74 29.67
N ASP A 11 3.61 -16.41 30.69
CA ASP A 11 4.91 -15.76 30.53
C ASP A 11 4.84 -14.39 29.79
N GLU A 12 3.91 -13.53 30.23
CA GLU A 12 3.59 -12.24 29.62
C GLU A 12 3.91 -11.03 30.53
N SER A 13 4.86 -11.19 31.46
CA SER A 13 5.25 -10.14 32.43
C SER A 13 5.62 -8.81 31.77
N ALA A 14 6.21 -8.86 30.58
CA ALA A 14 6.64 -7.69 29.82
C ALA A 14 5.48 -6.85 29.27
N VAL A 15 4.32 -7.46 29.02
CA VAL A 15 3.22 -6.84 28.25
C VAL A 15 1.89 -6.79 28.99
N ILE A 16 1.65 -7.68 29.97
CA ILE A 16 0.33 -7.83 30.61
C ILE A 16 -0.21 -6.53 31.23
N GLU A 17 0.63 -5.74 31.91
CA GLU A 17 0.18 -4.48 32.53
C GLU A 17 -0.31 -3.46 31.48
N ARG A 18 0.29 -3.46 30.28
CA ARG A 18 -0.12 -2.59 29.18
C ARG A 18 -1.52 -2.95 28.69
N CYS A 19 -1.78 -4.25 28.44
CA CYS A 19 -3.10 -4.73 28.05
C CYS A 19 -4.14 -4.37 29.11
N LEU A 20 -3.88 -4.72 30.38
CA LEU A 20 -4.83 -4.47 31.47
C LEU A 20 -5.13 -2.98 31.67
N LYS A 21 -4.12 -2.11 31.55
CA LYS A 21 -4.31 -0.65 31.61
C LYS A 21 -5.26 -0.13 30.53
N SER A 22 -5.29 -0.76 29.35
CA SER A 22 -6.18 -0.37 28.25
C SER A 22 -7.61 -0.91 28.41
N ALA A 23 -7.79 -2.10 29.01
CA ALA A 23 -9.08 -2.76 29.14
C ALA A 23 -9.85 -2.40 30.43
N PHE A 24 -9.14 -2.22 31.55
CA PHE A 24 -9.75 -1.95 32.86
C PHE A 24 -10.69 -0.73 32.94
N PRO A 25 -10.50 0.35 32.17
CA PRO A 25 -11.44 1.48 32.19
C PRO A 25 -12.88 1.15 31.76
N ILE A 26 -13.12 0.04 31.04
CA ILE A 26 -14.46 -0.28 30.49
C ILE A 26 -15.06 -1.59 31.02
N VAL A 27 -14.31 -2.41 31.75
CA VAL A 27 -14.78 -3.70 32.24
C VAL A 27 -15.28 -3.61 33.68
N ASP A 28 -16.35 -4.34 33.98
CA ASP A 28 -16.92 -4.47 35.32
C ASP A 28 -16.21 -5.55 36.14
N GLY A 29 -15.55 -6.50 35.47
CA GLY A 29 -14.77 -7.54 36.12
C GLY A 29 -13.77 -8.22 35.19
N PHE A 30 -12.99 -9.17 35.74
CA PHE A 30 -12.05 -9.96 34.95
C PHE A 30 -11.99 -11.44 35.37
N VAL A 31 -11.66 -12.29 34.42
CA VAL A 31 -11.20 -13.67 34.64
C VAL A 31 -9.96 -13.90 33.79
N ILE A 32 -8.82 -14.03 34.45
CA ILE A 32 -7.53 -14.31 33.81
C ILE A 32 -7.12 -15.72 34.22
N CYS A 33 -6.86 -16.58 33.25
CA CYS A 33 -6.46 -17.96 33.47
C CYS A 33 -4.99 -18.14 33.10
N ASP A 34 -4.13 -18.27 34.10
CA ASP A 34 -2.74 -18.65 33.93
C ASP A 34 -2.64 -20.11 33.47
N THR A 35 -1.87 -20.35 32.43
CA THR A 35 -1.66 -21.69 31.86
C THR A 35 -0.27 -22.25 32.15
N GLY A 36 0.40 -21.70 33.18
CA GLY A 36 1.69 -22.16 33.67
C GLY A 36 2.81 -21.17 33.46
N SER A 37 2.60 -19.88 33.76
CA SER A 37 3.67 -18.88 33.81
C SER A 37 4.75 -19.26 34.82
N GLN A 38 5.99 -18.97 34.47
CA GLN A 38 7.19 -19.12 35.29
C GLN A 38 7.82 -17.75 35.65
N ASP A 39 7.35 -16.68 35.03
CA ASP A 39 7.68 -15.29 35.38
C ASP A 39 6.66 -14.67 36.35
N ASP A 40 6.76 -13.35 36.58
CA ASP A 40 5.89 -12.60 37.49
C ASP A 40 4.57 -12.10 36.85
N THR A 41 4.11 -12.73 35.75
CA THR A 41 2.87 -12.35 35.05
C THR A 41 1.66 -12.29 35.97
N VAL A 42 1.51 -13.31 36.83
CA VAL A 42 0.34 -13.46 37.72
C VAL A 42 0.33 -12.37 38.78
N GLU A 43 1.48 -12.08 39.37
CA GLU A 43 1.69 -11.04 40.38
C GLU A 43 1.38 -9.65 39.79
N ARG A 44 1.89 -9.35 38.59
CA ARG A 44 1.64 -8.09 37.89
C ARG A 44 0.19 -7.88 37.53
N ALA A 45 -0.49 -8.93 37.05
CA ALA A 45 -1.90 -8.88 36.72
C ALA A 45 -2.75 -8.62 37.98
N ARG A 46 -2.45 -9.30 39.10
CA ARG A 46 -3.11 -9.07 40.39
C ARG A 46 -2.89 -7.64 40.91
N ALA A 47 -1.65 -7.17 40.90
CA ALA A 47 -1.33 -5.80 41.33
C ALA A 47 -2.02 -4.75 40.46
N SER A 48 -2.17 -5.00 39.16
CA SER A 48 -2.90 -4.12 38.25
C SER A 48 -4.40 -4.10 38.56
N ALA A 49 -5.01 -5.26 38.83
CA ALA A 49 -6.42 -5.35 39.19
C ALA A 49 -6.72 -4.64 40.53
N GLU A 50 -5.84 -4.83 41.53
CA GLU A 50 -5.95 -4.15 42.83
C GLU A 50 -5.85 -2.63 42.68
N ARG A 51 -4.87 -2.12 41.91
CA ARG A 51 -4.73 -0.69 41.62
C ARG A 51 -5.97 -0.09 40.92
N ALA A 52 -6.60 -0.86 40.04
CA ALA A 52 -7.78 -0.42 39.29
C ALA A 52 -9.10 -0.62 40.05
N GLY A 53 -9.10 -1.37 41.17
CA GLY A 53 -10.31 -1.69 41.93
C GLY A 53 -11.29 -2.58 41.17
N ILE A 54 -10.84 -3.34 40.16
CA ILE A 54 -11.69 -4.20 39.35
C ILE A 54 -11.80 -5.58 40.03
N PRO A 55 -13.02 -6.07 40.33
CA PRO A 55 -13.19 -7.40 40.89
C PRO A 55 -12.93 -8.48 39.84
N GLY A 56 -12.40 -9.63 40.25
CA GLY A 56 -12.17 -10.71 39.31
C GLY A 56 -11.45 -11.90 39.89
N GLN A 57 -11.20 -12.88 39.02
CA GLN A 57 -10.55 -14.13 39.37
C GLN A 57 -9.25 -14.30 38.58
N MET A 58 -8.20 -14.68 39.30
CA MET A 58 -6.95 -15.16 38.73
C MET A 58 -6.87 -16.67 38.98
N LEU A 59 -7.08 -17.45 37.91
CA LEU A 59 -7.19 -18.90 37.96
C LEU A 59 -5.94 -19.55 37.36
N ARG A 60 -5.70 -20.80 37.73
CA ARG A 60 -4.66 -21.63 37.10
C ARG A 60 -5.31 -22.79 36.37
N HIS A 61 -5.07 -22.90 35.08
CA HIS A 61 -5.51 -24.00 34.24
C HIS A 61 -4.32 -24.86 33.82
N GLN A 62 -4.53 -26.17 33.69
CA GLN A 62 -3.58 -27.02 32.98
C GLN A 62 -3.61 -26.66 31.50
N TRP A 63 -2.44 -26.42 30.90
CA TRP A 63 -2.32 -26.21 29.46
C TRP A 63 -2.66 -27.49 28.69
N VAL A 64 -3.52 -27.36 27.68
CA VAL A 64 -3.86 -28.41 26.70
C VAL A 64 -3.61 -27.85 25.30
N ASP A 65 -4.41 -26.87 24.89
CA ASP A 65 -4.30 -26.15 23.62
C ASP A 65 -5.08 -24.82 23.70
N PHE A 66 -4.98 -23.96 22.68
CA PHE A 66 -5.62 -22.64 22.72
C PHE A 66 -7.15 -22.74 22.81
N GLY A 67 -7.81 -23.53 21.96
CA GLY A 67 -9.27 -23.64 21.93
C GLY A 67 -9.86 -24.20 23.23
N ARG A 68 -9.29 -25.27 23.77
CA ARG A 68 -9.73 -25.88 25.03
C ARG A 68 -9.50 -24.94 26.21
N ASN A 69 -8.31 -24.34 26.32
CA ASN A 69 -8.02 -23.44 27.43
C ASN A 69 -8.85 -22.16 27.39
N ARG A 70 -9.12 -21.58 26.20
CA ARG A 70 -10.04 -20.45 26.06
C ARG A 70 -11.48 -20.82 26.39
N THR A 71 -11.95 -22.00 25.96
CA THR A 71 -13.28 -22.51 26.31
C THR A 71 -13.41 -22.68 27.83
N MET A 72 -12.39 -23.24 28.49
CA MET A 72 -12.34 -23.33 29.95
C MET A 72 -12.36 -21.96 30.63
N ALA A 73 -11.65 -20.97 30.08
CA ALA A 73 -11.66 -19.60 30.59
C ALA A 73 -13.05 -18.95 30.48
N ALA A 74 -13.76 -19.15 29.36
CA ALA A 74 -15.13 -18.67 29.19
C ALA A 74 -16.11 -19.35 30.17
N MET A 75 -15.95 -20.65 30.42
CA MET A 75 -16.72 -21.38 31.44
C MET A 75 -16.46 -20.84 32.86
N ALA A 76 -15.20 -20.53 33.19
CA ALA A 76 -14.84 -19.92 34.46
C ALA A 76 -15.44 -18.51 34.60
N ALA A 77 -15.38 -17.70 33.54
CA ALA A 77 -15.99 -16.38 33.51
C ALA A 77 -17.51 -16.45 33.72
N ARG A 78 -18.20 -17.45 33.16
CA ARG A 78 -19.63 -17.68 33.43
C ARG A 78 -19.90 -17.96 34.92
N ARG A 79 -19.05 -18.74 35.60
CA ARG A 79 -19.19 -19.01 37.04
C ARG A 79 -18.96 -17.74 37.87
N PHE A 80 -17.92 -16.97 37.56
CA PHE A 80 -17.66 -15.68 38.19
C PHE A 80 -18.86 -14.72 38.05
N VAL A 81 -19.44 -14.62 36.86
CA VAL A 81 -20.64 -13.80 36.59
C VAL A 81 -21.84 -14.24 37.46
N GLN A 82 -22.03 -15.55 37.65
CA GLN A 82 -23.05 -16.08 38.55
C GLN A 82 -22.78 -15.73 40.03
N GLU A 83 -21.52 -15.84 40.48
CA GLU A 83 -21.10 -15.47 41.84
C GLU A 83 -21.31 -13.98 42.12
N CYS A 84 -21.11 -13.12 41.12
CA CYS A 84 -21.41 -11.68 41.20
C CYS A 84 -22.91 -11.35 41.17
N GLY A 85 -23.78 -12.34 40.90
CA GLY A 85 -25.21 -12.12 40.72
C GLY A 85 -25.55 -11.36 39.43
N TRP A 86 -24.65 -11.33 38.45
CA TRP A 86 -24.86 -10.67 37.17
C TRP A 86 -25.64 -11.58 36.23
N ALA A 87 -26.55 -11.00 35.46
CA ALA A 87 -27.37 -11.75 34.52
C ALA A 87 -26.53 -12.14 33.28
N PRO A 88 -26.38 -13.44 32.95
CA PRO A 88 -25.57 -13.88 31.81
C PRO A 88 -26.06 -13.29 30.48
N ASP A 89 -27.36 -13.05 30.35
CA ASP A 89 -27.97 -12.50 29.16
C ASP A 89 -27.79 -10.98 29.00
N ARG A 90 -27.18 -10.35 30.01
CA ARG A 90 -26.76 -8.94 30.04
C ARG A 90 -25.26 -8.77 30.30
N THR A 91 -24.48 -9.81 30.07
CA THR A 91 -23.03 -9.83 30.31
C THR A 91 -22.29 -10.31 29.07
N TYR A 92 -21.25 -9.57 28.66
CA TYR A 92 -20.37 -9.95 27.57
C TYR A 92 -18.97 -10.25 28.10
N LEU A 93 -18.30 -11.24 27.51
CA LEU A 93 -16.87 -11.42 27.68
C LEU A 93 -16.13 -10.56 26.65
N LEU A 94 -15.20 -9.74 27.11
CA LEU A 94 -14.20 -9.07 26.29
C LEU A 94 -12.97 -9.99 26.17
N LEU A 95 -12.66 -10.41 24.96
CA LEU A 95 -11.65 -11.42 24.67
C LEU A 95 -10.36 -10.77 24.17
N LEU A 96 -9.32 -10.72 25.01
CA LEU A 96 -8.03 -10.12 24.68
C LEU A 96 -6.88 -11.09 24.97
N ASP A 97 -5.77 -10.89 24.25
CA ASP A 97 -4.48 -11.50 24.55
C ASP A 97 -3.59 -10.46 25.25
N ALA A 98 -2.55 -10.91 25.96
CA ALA A 98 -1.77 -10.03 26.84
C ALA A 98 -0.93 -8.98 26.11
N ASP A 99 -0.63 -9.20 24.83
CA ASP A 99 0.10 -8.28 23.96
C ASP A 99 -0.80 -7.25 23.26
N MET A 100 -2.12 -7.36 23.41
CA MET A 100 -3.09 -6.46 22.78
C MET A 100 -3.30 -5.16 23.58
N VAL A 101 -3.62 -4.09 22.88
CA VAL A 101 -4.02 -2.79 23.44
C VAL A 101 -5.40 -2.44 22.91
N LEU A 102 -6.35 -2.21 23.82
CA LEU A 102 -7.71 -1.80 23.46
C LEU A 102 -7.80 -0.29 23.34
N HIS A 103 -8.23 0.19 22.18
CA HIS A 103 -8.62 1.56 21.92
C HIS A 103 -10.14 1.67 21.97
N VAL A 104 -10.64 2.60 22.78
CA VAL A 104 -12.08 2.79 23.02
C VAL A 104 -12.47 4.16 22.49
N ASP A 105 -13.39 4.18 21.52
CA ASP A 105 -14.00 5.43 21.07
C ASP A 105 -14.82 6.03 22.24
N PRO A 106 -14.72 7.35 22.51
CA PRO A 106 -15.53 8.01 23.53
C PRO A 106 -17.05 7.81 23.40
N VAL A 107 -17.56 7.45 22.22
CA VAL A 107 -18.98 7.16 21.98
C VAL A 107 -19.37 5.70 22.29
N PHE A 108 -18.42 4.85 22.65
CA PHE A 108 -18.71 3.47 23.05
C PHE A 108 -19.59 3.43 24.30
N ASP A 109 -20.74 2.78 24.18
CA ASP A 109 -21.64 2.50 25.30
C ASP A 109 -21.97 1.01 25.35
N SER A 110 -21.54 0.33 26.41
CA SER A 110 -21.82 -1.08 26.62
C SER A 110 -23.32 -1.39 26.74
N GLN A 111 -24.16 -0.41 27.10
CA GLN A 111 -25.61 -0.59 27.15
C GLN A 111 -26.25 -0.75 25.75
N SER A 112 -25.55 -0.35 24.69
CA SER A 112 -26.02 -0.51 23.30
C SER A 112 -25.89 -1.93 22.75
N LEU A 113 -25.20 -2.83 23.48
CA LEU A 113 -24.93 -4.19 23.02
C LEU A 113 -26.17 -5.10 23.16
N THR A 114 -26.68 -5.60 22.04
CA THR A 114 -27.90 -6.45 21.95
C THR A 114 -27.68 -7.81 21.29
N GLU A 115 -26.64 -7.96 20.47
CA GLU A 115 -26.38 -9.16 19.67
C GLU A 115 -25.67 -10.26 20.49
N SER A 116 -25.63 -11.49 19.96
CA SER A 116 -24.92 -12.57 20.66
C SER A 116 -23.40 -12.39 20.63
N TRP A 117 -22.85 -11.78 19.58
CA TRP A 117 -21.45 -11.36 19.56
C TRP A 117 -21.22 -10.09 18.74
N TYR A 118 -20.05 -9.50 18.95
CA TYR A 118 -19.56 -8.41 18.11
C TYR A 118 -18.15 -8.67 17.57
N ASP A 119 -18.01 -8.42 16.27
CA ASP A 119 -16.74 -8.47 15.56
C ASP A 119 -16.05 -7.11 15.65
N VAL A 120 -14.91 -7.07 16.33
CA VAL A 120 -14.11 -5.86 16.56
C VAL A 120 -12.92 -5.86 15.59
N LEU A 121 -12.56 -4.68 15.08
CA LEU A 121 -11.39 -4.53 14.23
C LEU A 121 -10.11 -4.77 15.04
N GLN A 122 -9.24 -5.62 14.53
CA GLN A 122 -7.91 -5.87 15.04
C GLN A 122 -6.88 -5.48 13.97
N ASP A 123 -5.82 -4.81 14.40
CA ASP A 123 -4.75 -4.31 13.55
C ASP A 123 -3.39 -4.74 14.14
N ASP A 124 -2.61 -5.52 13.38
CA ASP A 124 -1.27 -5.95 13.77
C ASP A 124 -0.14 -5.09 13.13
N GLY A 125 -0.52 -3.99 12.47
CA GLY A 125 0.37 -3.12 11.71
C GLY A 125 0.67 -3.60 10.29
N VAL A 126 0.29 -4.83 9.93
CA VAL A 126 0.49 -5.43 8.61
C VAL A 126 -0.85 -5.76 7.94
N ILE A 127 -1.77 -6.34 8.70
CA ILE A 127 -3.12 -6.71 8.28
C ILE A 127 -4.16 -6.20 9.27
N GLN A 128 -5.33 -5.87 8.71
CA GLN A 128 -6.51 -5.54 9.49
C GLN A 128 -7.58 -6.59 9.23
N TYR A 129 -8.12 -7.16 10.30
CA TYR A 129 -9.21 -8.12 10.19
C TYR A 129 -10.16 -8.00 11.37
N ARG A 130 -11.35 -8.55 11.22
CA ARG A 130 -12.37 -8.56 12.26
C ARG A 130 -12.56 -9.97 12.78
N ASN A 131 -12.67 -10.09 14.09
CA ASN A 131 -13.01 -11.34 14.74
C ASN A 131 -13.92 -11.11 15.95
N PRO A 132 -14.64 -12.15 16.41
CA PRO A 132 -15.46 -12.05 17.62
C PRO A 132 -14.59 -11.71 18.84
N ARG A 133 -14.84 -10.54 19.42
CA ARG A 133 -14.10 -10.03 20.60
C ARG A 133 -15.00 -9.67 21.77
N LEU A 134 -16.29 -9.54 21.52
CA LEU A 134 -17.32 -9.50 22.55
C LEU A 134 -18.29 -10.66 22.33
N ILE A 135 -18.43 -11.54 23.31
CA ILE A 135 -19.37 -12.67 23.25
C ILE A 135 -20.35 -12.63 24.42
N CYS A 136 -21.65 -12.69 24.14
CA CYS A 136 -22.70 -12.61 25.17
C CYS A 136 -22.86 -13.96 25.87
N LEU A 137 -22.89 -13.93 27.21
CA LEU A 137 -23.03 -15.14 28.02
C LEU A 137 -24.45 -15.75 28.01
N ARG A 138 -25.43 -15.18 27.28
CA ARG A 138 -26.71 -15.87 27.01
C ARG A 138 -26.50 -17.20 26.29
N SER A 139 -25.48 -17.26 25.44
CA SER A 139 -25.10 -18.45 24.68
C SER A 139 -23.90 -19.10 25.35
N GLU A 140 -23.81 -20.42 25.21
CA GLU A 140 -22.54 -21.13 25.46
C GLU A 140 -21.61 -20.92 24.26
N TRP A 141 -20.31 -20.90 24.52
CA TRP A 141 -19.29 -20.57 23.53
C TRP A 141 -18.15 -21.57 23.59
N GLU A 142 -17.69 -21.96 22.41
CA GLU A 142 -16.52 -22.81 22.22
C GLU A 142 -15.49 -22.06 21.37
N ALA A 143 -14.24 -22.07 21.80
CA ALA A 143 -13.11 -21.74 20.95
C ALA A 143 -12.64 -23.03 20.26
N VAL A 144 -12.81 -23.09 18.94
CA VAL A 144 -12.58 -24.30 18.14
C VAL A 144 -11.23 -24.21 17.44
N GLY A 145 -10.38 -25.21 17.68
CA GLY A 145 -9.05 -25.36 17.08
C GLY A 145 -7.93 -25.37 18.12
N PRO A 146 -6.88 -26.18 17.93
CA PRO A 146 -5.77 -26.28 18.89
C PRO A 146 -4.88 -25.02 18.87
N THR A 147 -4.86 -24.31 17.75
CA THR A 147 -4.29 -22.99 17.50
C THR A 147 -5.04 -22.38 16.31
N HIS A 148 -4.91 -21.08 16.07
CA HIS A 148 -5.73 -20.34 15.08
C HIS A 148 -7.24 -20.55 15.29
N GLU A 149 -7.62 -20.56 16.56
CA GLU A 149 -8.96 -20.84 17.04
C GLU A 149 -9.96 -19.76 16.63
N TYR A 150 -11.21 -20.16 16.50
CA TYR A 150 -12.33 -19.25 16.28
C TYR A 150 -13.44 -19.52 17.29
N TRP A 151 -14.17 -18.48 17.66
CA TRP A 151 -15.29 -18.58 18.58
C TRP A 151 -16.56 -18.96 17.83
N ARG A 152 -17.29 -19.93 18.38
CA ARG A 152 -18.58 -20.35 17.87
C ARG A 152 -19.58 -20.49 19.03
N PRO A 153 -20.83 -20.02 18.87
CA PRO A 153 -21.88 -20.28 19.83
C PRO A 153 -22.34 -21.74 19.76
N VAL A 154 -22.62 -22.35 20.90
CA VAL A 154 -23.21 -23.69 20.99
C VAL A 154 -24.72 -23.56 20.76
N GLY A 155 -25.23 -24.28 19.75
CA GLY A 155 -26.65 -24.26 19.36
C GLY A 155 -26.97 -23.27 18.23
N ALA A 156 -28.26 -23.11 17.93
CA ALA A 156 -28.75 -22.28 16.83
C ALA A 156 -29.34 -20.94 17.32
N GLY A 157 -29.39 -19.94 16.43
CA GLY A 157 -30.12 -18.69 16.67
C GLY A 157 -29.29 -17.54 17.28
N ALA A 158 -27.99 -17.72 17.47
CA ALA A 158 -27.09 -16.63 17.83
C ALA A 158 -26.84 -15.72 16.62
N THR A 159 -26.79 -14.41 16.86
CA THR A 159 -26.57 -13.37 15.84
C THR A 159 -25.36 -12.51 16.19
N GLY A 160 -24.68 -12.01 15.15
CA GLY A 160 -23.49 -11.18 15.28
C GLY A 160 -23.56 -9.88 14.51
N ARG A 161 -22.77 -8.90 14.93
CA ARG A 161 -22.64 -7.62 14.23
C ARG A 161 -21.21 -7.07 14.33
N ARG A 162 -20.81 -6.25 13.37
CA ARG A 162 -19.60 -5.44 13.47
C ARG A 162 -19.75 -4.37 14.55
N LEU A 163 -18.65 -4.08 15.26
CA LEU A 163 -18.54 -2.96 16.20
C LEU A 163 -17.31 -2.13 15.85
N ASP A 164 -17.52 -0.83 15.64
CA ASP A 164 -16.49 0.10 15.17
C ASP A 164 -16.01 1.08 16.25
N THR A 165 -16.68 1.08 17.40
CA THR A 165 -16.37 1.93 18.55
C THR A 165 -15.28 1.33 19.45
N LEU A 166 -14.76 0.15 19.10
CA LEU A 166 -13.59 -0.48 19.69
C LEU A 166 -12.60 -0.84 18.57
N LEU A 167 -11.32 -0.74 18.88
CA LEU A 167 -10.21 -1.18 18.04
C LEU A 167 -9.18 -1.90 18.90
N ILE A 168 -8.64 -3.01 18.42
CA ILE A 168 -7.56 -3.74 19.07
C ILE A 168 -6.28 -3.53 18.27
N GLU A 169 -5.30 -2.87 18.89
CA GLU A 169 -3.92 -2.83 18.39
C GLU A 169 -3.20 -4.10 18.91
N ASP A 170 -2.87 -5.00 17.99
CA ASP A 170 -2.09 -6.21 18.26
C ASP A 170 -0.60 -5.91 18.02
N ARG A 171 0.16 -5.79 19.11
CA ARG A 171 1.59 -5.47 18.99
C ARG A 171 2.45 -6.65 18.64
N ALA A 172 1.91 -7.86 18.80
CA ALA A 172 2.63 -9.08 18.51
C ALA A 172 4.03 -9.07 19.17
N ASP A 173 4.12 -8.71 20.45
CA ASP A 173 5.38 -8.61 21.22
C ASP A 173 5.38 -9.47 22.49
N GLY A 174 4.46 -10.45 22.57
CA GLY A 174 4.36 -11.41 23.67
C GLY A 174 5.56 -12.37 23.81
N GLY A 175 5.72 -12.92 25.01
CA GLY A 175 6.93 -13.65 25.45
C GLY A 175 7.21 -14.98 24.74
N ASN A 176 6.22 -15.56 24.05
CA ASN A 176 6.33 -16.92 23.49
C ASN A 176 6.49 -16.97 21.95
N ARG A 177 7.13 -15.96 21.35
CA ARG A 177 7.25 -15.84 19.88
C ARG A 177 8.36 -16.70 19.28
N GLU A 178 9.50 -16.88 19.96
CA GLU A 178 10.68 -17.56 19.41
C GLU A 178 10.45 -19.03 19.04
N SER A 179 9.42 -19.68 19.61
CA SER A 179 9.06 -21.08 19.32
C SER A 179 7.63 -21.26 18.75
N LYS A 180 6.94 -20.16 18.41
CA LYS A 180 5.52 -20.15 18.03
C LYS A 180 5.20 -21.22 16.97
N TYR A 181 5.92 -21.21 15.86
CA TYR A 181 5.61 -22.10 14.73
C TYR A 181 5.87 -23.57 15.03
N GLU A 182 6.94 -23.91 15.77
CA GLU A 182 7.19 -25.32 16.15
C GLU A 182 6.17 -25.82 17.18
N ARG A 183 5.74 -24.97 18.11
CA ARG A 183 4.61 -25.29 19.00
C ARG A 183 3.34 -25.53 18.21
N ASP A 184 3.01 -24.63 17.28
CA ASP A 184 1.80 -24.72 16.47
C ASP A 184 1.82 -25.99 15.59
N ILE A 185 2.96 -26.33 14.97
CA ILE A 185 3.17 -27.60 14.23
C ILE A 185 2.87 -28.81 15.11
N ASN A 186 3.37 -28.83 16.36
CA ASN A 186 3.16 -29.96 17.26
C ASN A 186 1.69 -30.10 17.67
N LEU A 187 1.03 -28.99 18.03
CA LEU A 187 -0.39 -28.96 18.36
C LEU A 187 -1.26 -29.45 17.20
N LEU A 188 -0.98 -28.97 15.99
CA LEU A 188 -1.74 -29.33 14.78
C LEU A 188 -1.52 -30.79 14.38
N ARG A 189 -0.29 -31.30 14.50
CA ARG A 189 0.01 -32.72 14.27
C ARG A 189 -0.71 -33.62 15.27
N GLU A 190 -0.75 -33.25 16.53
CA GLU A 190 -1.49 -34.00 17.55
C GLU A 190 -2.98 -34.00 17.26
N ALA A 191 -3.57 -32.85 16.92
CA ALA A 191 -4.97 -32.75 16.54
C ALA A 191 -5.29 -33.62 15.31
N LEU A 192 -4.45 -33.61 14.27
CA LEU A 192 -4.65 -34.43 13.07
C LEU A 192 -4.45 -35.93 13.29
N ARG A 193 -3.80 -36.36 14.38
CA ARG A 193 -3.79 -37.79 14.77
C ARG A 193 -5.17 -38.23 15.27
N ALA A 194 -5.88 -37.34 15.96
CA ALA A 194 -7.22 -37.61 16.48
C ALA A 194 -8.30 -37.40 15.41
N GLU A 195 -8.17 -36.35 14.60
CA GLU A 195 -9.13 -35.93 13.57
C GLU A 195 -8.41 -35.68 12.22
N PRO A 196 -8.04 -36.73 11.46
CA PRO A 196 -7.28 -36.59 10.22
C PRO A 196 -7.98 -35.80 9.11
N GLU A 197 -9.31 -35.71 9.16
CA GLU A 197 -10.14 -35.01 8.17
C GLU A 197 -10.37 -33.53 8.50
N ASN A 198 -9.75 -33.02 9.57
CA ASN A 198 -9.90 -31.61 9.97
C ASN A 198 -9.15 -30.68 8.98
N SER A 199 -9.86 -30.22 7.95
CA SER A 199 -9.30 -29.41 6.87
C SER A 199 -8.66 -28.10 7.37
N ARG A 200 -9.22 -27.47 8.41
CA ARG A 200 -8.63 -26.27 9.01
C ARG A 200 -7.26 -26.56 9.65
N CYS A 201 -7.11 -27.69 10.36
CA CYS A 201 -5.81 -28.08 10.92
C CYS A 201 -4.78 -28.40 9.84
N VAL A 202 -5.18 -29.06 8.74
CA VAL A 202 -4.33 -29.31 7.56
C VAL A 202 -3.84 -27.97 6.98
N PHE A 203 -4.74 -27.00 6.82
CA PHE A 203 -4.41 -25.67 6.32
C PHE A 203 -3.37 -24.94 7.19
N TYR A 204 -3.61 -24.83 8.50
CA TYR A 204 -2.68 -24.12 9.38
C TYR A 204 -1.39 -24.88 9.63
N LEU A 205 -1.38 -26.21 9.45
CA LEU A 205 -0.14 -26.98 9.50
C LEU A 205 0.73 -26.65 8.27
N ALA A 206 0.13 -26.57 7.08
CA ALA A 206 0.80 -26.11 5.87
C ALA A 206 1.33 -24.67 6.03
N GLN A 207 0.52 -23.77 6.58
CA GLN A 207 0.92 -22.39 6.88
C GLN A 207 2.12 -22.35 7.84
N SER A 208 2.11 -23.17 8.89
CA SER A 208 3.22 -23.21 9.85
C SER A 208 4.53 -23.73 9.23
N PHE A 209 4.46 -24.70 8.31
CA PHE A 209 5.63 -25.11 7.51
C PHE A 209 6.10 -24.02 6.56
N PHE A 210 5.17 -23.27 5.96
CA PHE A 210 5.52 -22.14 5.11
C PHE A 210 6.30 -21.09 5.90
N GLU A 211 5.79 -20.64 7.05
CA GLU A 211 6.44 -19.59 7.85
C GLU A 211 7.83 -19.99 8.39
N THR A 212 8.10 -21.30 8.49
CA THR A 212 9.42 -21.85 8.89
C THR A 212 10.36 -22.14 7.71
N GLY A 213 9.95 -21.83 6.48
CA GLY A 213 10.75 -22.06 5.28
C GLY A 213 10.81 -23.51 4.81
N ARG A 214 9.98 -24.39 5.39
CA ARG A 214 9.85 -25.81 5.06
C ARG A 214 8.92 -25.99 3.86
N TRP A 215 9.33 -25.46 2.72
CA TRP A 215 8.50 -25.33 1.51
C TRP A 215 8.00 -26.67 0.96
N ALA A 216 8.78 -27.73 1.08
CA ALA A 216 8.40 -29.06 0.62
C ALA A 216 7.22 -29.60 1.43
N GLU A 217 7.34 -29.62 2.76
CA GLU A 217 6.21 -30.03 3.61
C GLU A 217 5.01 -29.10 3.45
N ALA A 218 5.23 -27.79 3.34
CA ALA A 218 4.15 -26.85 3.11
C ALA A 218 3.37 -27.18 1.82
N ALA A 219 4.07 -27.42 0.70
CA ALA A 219 3.45 -27.78 -0.57
C ALA A 219 2.59 -29.06 -0.47
N ASP A 220 3.10 -30.10 0.20
CA ASP A 220 2.38 -31.36 0.38
C ASP A 220 1.07 -31.15 1.17
N TRP A 221 1.15 -30.45 2.30
CA TRP A 221 -0.01 -30.18 3.14
C TRP A 221 -1.02 -29.22 2.48
N TYR A 222 -0.55 -28.22 1.74
CA TYR A 222 -1.44 -27.36 0.96
C TYR A 222 -2.15 -28.12 -0.16
N GLY A 223 -1.42 -28.97 -0.89
CA GLY A 223 -2.02 -29.82 -1.90
C GLY A 223 -3.05 -30.77 -1.30
N GLN A 224 -2.81 -31.31 -0.11
CA GLN A 224 -3.82 -32.08 0.60
C GLN A 224 -5.04 -31.22 0.93
N ARG A 225 -4.84 -30.01 1.52
CA ARG A 225 -5.94 -29.11 1.88
C ARG A 225 -6.81 -28.72 0.69
N TRP A 226 -6.21 -28.46 -0.46
CA TRP A 226 -6.93 -28.10 -1.69
C TRP A 226 -7.93 -29.19 -2.12
N ARG A 227 -7.61 -30.47 -1.89
CA ARG A 227 -8.47 -31.62 -2.23
C ARG A 227 -9.56 -31.90 -1.21
N MET A 228 -9.55 -31.21 -0.08
CA MET A 228 -10.51 -31.41 1.01
C MET A 228 -11.70 -30.45 0.89
N GLU A 229 -12.88 -30.94 1.26
CA GLU A 229 -14.06 -30.10 1.46
C GLU A 229 -13.87 -29.14 2.65
N GLY A 230 -14.64 -28.06 2.67
CA GLY A 230 -14.61 -27.05 3.72
C GLY A 230 -14.81 -25.65 3.16
N TRP A 231 -14.27 -24.66 3.86
CA TRP A 231 -14.37 -23.27 3.42
C TRP A 231 -13.57 -23.06 2.12
N ALA A 232 -14.24 -22.52 1.11
CA ALA A 232 -13.69 -22.35 -0.24
C ALA A 232 -12.46 -21.45 -0.27
N GLU A 233 -12.44 -20.36 0.50
CA GLU A 233 -11.29 -19.44 0.51
C GLU A 233 -10.01 -20.09 1.05
N GLU A 234 -10.12 -20.94 2.08
CA GLU A 234 -8.97 -21.71 2.59
C GLU A 234 -8.47 -22.74 1.56
N GLY A 235 -9.38 -23.41 0.86
CA GLY A 235 -9.03 -24.38 -0.19
C GLY A 235 -8.30 -23.71 -1.36
N TRP A 236 -8.82 -22.58 -1.82
CA TRP A 236 -8.18 -21.74 -2.84
C TRP A 236 -6.83 -21.19 -2.37
N TYR A 237 -6.77 -20.62 -1.16
CA TYR A 237 -5.52 -20.05 -0.63
C TYR A 237 -4.46 -21.13 -0.47
N ALA A 238 -4.84 -22.36 -0.10
CA ALA A 238 -3.93 -23.49 -0.11
C ALA A 238 -3.35 -23.76 -1.50
N ARG A 239 -4.17 -23.76 -2.56
CA ARG A 239 -3.70 -23.96 -3.93
C ARG A 239 -2.72 -22.86 -4.38
N TYR A 240 -3.05 -21.60 -4.08
CA TYR A 240 -2.16 -20.46 -4.32
C TYR A 240 -0.81 -20.64 -3.59
N ARG A 241 -0.82 -21.00 -2.31
CA ARG A 241 0.39 -21.17 -1.50
C ARG A 241 1.22 -22.40 -1.90
N GLU A 242 0.60 -23.48 -2.34
CA GLU A 242 1.29 -24.63 -2.95
C GLU A 242 2.12 -24.16 -4.16
N GLY A 243 1.50 -23.37 -5.06
CA GLY A 243 2.19 -22.79 -6.22
C GLY A 243 3.41 -21.95 -5.82
N LEU A 244 3.26 -21.10 -4.81
CA LEU A 244 4.39 -20.32 -4.27
C LEU A 244 5.50 -21.20 -3.68
N CYS A 245 5.15 -22.26 -2.96
CA CYS A 245 6.13 -23.22 -2.41
C CYS A 245 6.93 -23.88 -3.53
N LEU A 246 6.24 -24.37 -4.57
CA LEU A 246 6.87 -25.00 -5.73
C LEU A 246 7.84 -24.05 -6.44
N LEU A 247 7.45 -22.78 -6.62
CA LEU A 247 8.36 -21.77 -7.18
C LEU A 247 9.59 -21.54 -6.30
N LYS A 248 9.42 -21.47 -4.97
CA LYS A 248 10.53 -21.32 -4.01
C LYS A 248 11.48 -22.52 -4.00
N MET A 249 10.99 -23.71 -4.31
CA MET A 249 11.80 -24.92 -4.48
C MET A 249 12.47 -25.02 -5.86
N GLY A 250 12.20 -24.08 -6.76
CA GLY A 250 12.73 -24.10 -8.13
C GLY A 250 11.95 -25.00 -9.09
N GLU A 251 10.80 -25.52 -8.68
CA GLU A 251 9.90 -26.34 -9.52
C GLU A 251 9.03 -25.45 -10.42
N ARG A 252 9.68 -24.72 -11.31
CA ARG A 252 9.11 -23.59 -12.05
C ARG A 252 7.83 -23.92 -12.83
N GLU A 253 7.85 -24.99 -13.62
CA GLU A 253 6.71 -25.36 -14.46
C GLU A 253 5.50 -25.80 -13.62
N ARG A 254 5.74 -26.64 -12.61
CA ARG A 254 4.69 -27.09 -11.68
C ARG A 254 4.12 -25.95 -10.86
N GLY A 255 4.97 -25.09 -10.31
CA GLY A 255 4.55 -23.93 -9.55
C GLY A 255 3.76 -22.93 -10.41
N ALA A 256 4.23 -22.68 -11.63
CA ALA A 256 3.52 -21.78 -12.53
C ALA A 256 2.15 -22.33 -12.96
N GLY A 257 2.07 -23.62 -13.30
CA GLY A 257 0.79 -24.29 -13.60
C GLY A 257 -0.17 -24.25 -12.42
N THR A 258 0.32 -24.52 -11.21
CA THR A 258 -0.49 -24.48 -9.98
C THR A 258 -1.06 -23.09 -9.70
N LEU A 259 -0.28 -22.03 -9.92
CA LEU A 259 -0.76 -20.64 -9.76
C LEU A 259 -1.79 -20.25 -10.82
N LEU A 260 -1.64 -20.72 -12.06
CA LEU A 260 -2.64 -20.49 -13.10
C LEU A 260 -3.95 -21.22 -12.78
N GLU A 261 -3.89 -22.46 -12.29
CA GLU A 261 -5.07 -23.19 -11.83
C GLU A 261 -5.76 -22.49 -10.65
N ALA A 262 -4.98 -21.97 -9.69
CA ALA A 262 -5.53 -21.15 -8.61
C ALA A 262 -6.23 -19.89 -9.15
N PHE A 263 -5.67 -19.24 -10.18
CA PHE A 263 -6.32 -18.10 -10.82
C PHE A 263 -7.62 -18.50 -11.53
N ASP A 264 -7.64 -19.62 -12.26
CA ASP A 264 -8.83 -20.12 -12.95
C ASP A 264 -9.97 -20.48 -11.97
N GLU A 265 -9.63 -20.98 -10.79
CA GLU A 265 -10.60 -21.26 -9.72
C GLU A 265 -11.24 -19.99 -9.14
N ARG A 266 -10.50 -18.87 -9.12
CA ARG A 266 -10.94 -17.63 -8.49
C ARG A 266 -10.39 -16.38 -9.20
N PRO A 267 -10.93 -16.04 -10.39
CA PRO A 267 -10.38 -15.00 -11.27
C PRO A 267 -10.50 -13.57 -10.73
N GLU A 268 -11.23 -13.36 -9.63
CA GLU A 268 -11.28 -12.12 -8.86
C GLU A 268 -10.03 -11.90 -7.96
N ARG A 269 -9.16 -12.90 -7.83
CA ARG A 269 -7.92 -12.83 -7.04
C ARG A 269 -6.70 -12.63 -7.93
N ALA A 270 -6.06 -11.47 -7.81
CA ALA A 270 -4.94 -11.07 -8.66
C ALA A 270 -3.58 -11.59 -8.17
N GLU A 271 -3.52 -12.11 -6.94
CA GLU A 271 -2.28 -12.57 -6.30
C GLU A 271 -1.51 -13.62 -7.11
N PRO A 272 -2.14 -14.65 -7.71
CA PRO A 272 -1.41 -15.61 -8.54
C PRO A 272 -0.78 -14.97 -9.79
N LEU A 273 -1.46 -14.00 -10.42
CA LEU A 273 -0.93 -13.28 -11.59
C LEU A 273 0.26 -12.41 -11.21
N TRP A 274 0.18 -11.70 -10.10
CA TRP A 274 1.32 -10.93 -9.57
C TRP A 274 2.51 -11.82 -9.25
N ALA A 275 2.28 -12.95 -8.56
CA ALA A 275 3.34 -13.90 -8.22
C ALA A 275 4.04 -14.47 -9.46
N LEU A 276 3.27 -14.82 -10.50
CA LEU A 276 3.80 -15.28 -11.78
C LEU A 276 4.56 -14.18 -12.52
N ALA A 277 4.01 -12.96 -12.57
CA ALA A 277 4.65 -11.82 -13.21
C ALA A 277 6.02 -11.54 -12.60
N ARG A 278 6.07 -11.46 -11.27
CA ARG A 278 7.31 -11.32 -10.49
C ARG A 278 8.29 -12.45 -10.79
N HIS A 279 7.83 -13.70 -10.77
CA HIS A 279 8.67 -14.86 -11.06
C HIS A 279 9.32 -14.77 -12.45
N TYR A 280 8.54 -14.44 -13.48
CA TYR A 280 9.06 -14.29 -14.84
C TYR A 280 9.97 -13.07 -14.98
N ARG A 281 9.67 -11.95 -14.32
CA ARG A 281 10.54 -10.77 -14.27
C ARG A 281 11.90 -11.11 -13.67
N GLU A 282 11.94 -11.83 -12.54
CA GLU A 282 13.19 -12.23 -11.88
C GLU A 282 14.03 -13.19 -12.75
N LEU A 283 13.41 -13.89 -13.70
CA LEU A 283 14.08 -14.69 -14.74
C LEU A 283 14.48 -13.89 -15.99
N GLY A 284 14.23 -12.57 -16.03
CA GLY A 284 14.45 -11.71 -17.19
C GLY A 284 13.43 -11.92 -18.33
N LYS A 285 12.37 -12.70 -18.10
CA LYS A 285 11.33 -13.02 -19.10
C LYS A 285 10.22 -11.95 -19.11
N HIS A 286 10.59 -10.69 -19.34
CA HIS A 286 9.68 -9.54 -19.27
C HIS A 286 8.47 -9.66 -20.23
N GLN A 287 8.67 -10.22 -21.43
CA GLN A 287 7.59 -10.44 -22.41
C GLN A 287 6.54 -11.43 -21.91
N ALA A 288 6.92 -12.40 -21.07
CA ALA A 288 5.99 -13.35 -20.45
C ALA A 288 5.32 -12.75 -19.20
N ALA A 289 6.03 -11.90 -18.46
CA ALA A 289 5.49 -11.24 -17.27
C ALA A 289 4.42 -10.18 -17.62
N LEU A 290 4.66 -9.36 -18.65
CA LEU A 290 3.80 -8.23 -18.98
C LEU A 290 2.30 -8.55 -19.15
N PRO A 291 1.87 -9.57 -19.92
CA PRO A 291 0.44 -9.86 -20.05
C PRO A 291 -0.21 -10.26 -18.72
N LEU A 292 0.53 -10.91 -17.82
CA LEU A 292 0.03 -11.25 -16.48
C LEU A 292 -0.19 -10.00 -15.62
N VAL A 293 0.74 -9.03 -15.71
CA VAL A 293 0.62 -7.74 -15.02
C VAL A 293 -0.58 -6.97 -15.54
N LEU A 294 -0.72 -6.83 -16.86
CA LEU A 294 -1.82 -6.10 -17.47
C LEU A 294 -3.16 -6.72 -17.08
N ARG A 295 -3.27 -8.06 -17.11
CA ARG A 295 -4.48 -8.74 -16.66
C ARG A 295 -4.74 -8.55 -15.17
N GLY A 296 -3.71 -8.57 -14.33
CA GLY A 296 -3.83 -8.33 -12.90
C GLY A 296 -4.35 -6.93 -12.57
N LEU A 297 -3.91 -5.91 -13.33
CA LEU A 297 -4.34 -4.51 -13.15
C LEU A 297 -5.81 -4.27 -13.50
N GLU A 298 -6.44 -5.17 -14.28
CA GLU A 298 -7.87 -5.11 -14.60
C GLU A 298 -8.75 -5.66 -13.45
N ILE A 299 -8.17 -6.33 -12.47
CA ILE A 299 -8.90 -7.00 -11.39
C ILE A 299 -9.04 -6.03 -10.20
N PRO A 300 -10.26 -5.65 -9.81
CA PRO A 300 -10.47 -4.78 -8.66
C PRO A 300 -10.17 -5.49 -7.34
N TYR A 301 -10.04 -4.71 -6.26
CA TYR A 301 -9.91 -5.28 -4.91
C TYR A 301 -11.11 -6.18 -4.58
N PRO A 302 -10.91 -7.43 -4.13
CA PRO A 302 -11.99 -8.40 -3.91
C PRO A 302 -12.68 -8.12 -2.57
N ALA A 303 -13.69 -7.25 -2.59
CA ALA A 303 -14.37 -6.77 -1.39
C ALA A 303 -15.14 -7.85 -0.59
N GLU A 304 -15.52 -8.94 -1.26
CA GLU A 304 -16.28 -10.04 -0.64
C GLU A 304 -15.38 -11.09 0.03
N ASP A 305 -14.09 -11.12 -0.32
CA ASP A 305 -13.13 -12.05 0.23
C ASP A 305 -12.58 -11.55 1.55
N VAL A 306 -12.43 -12.46 2.51
CA VAL A 306 -11.95 -12.11 3.85
C VAL A 306 -10.66 -12.82 4.22
N LEU A 307 -10.31 -13.95 3.58
CA LEU A 307 -9.10 -14.69 3.92
C LEU A 307 -7.87 -14.15 3.17
N PHE A 308 -6.99 -13.50 3.95
CA PHE A 308 -5.61 -13.17 3.55
C PHE A 308 -5.49 -12.48 2.18
N VAL A 309 -6.38 -11.53 1.88
CA VAL A 309 -6.28 -10.71 0.67
C VAL A 309 -5.01 -9.86 0.75
N GLU A 310 -4.10 -10.02 -0.22
CA GLU A 310 -2.84 -9.27 -0.23
C GLU A 310 -3.09 -7.86 -0.79
N ARG A 311 -3.63 -6.96 0.03
CA ARG A 311 -3.99 -5.57 -0.35
C ARG A 311 -2.94 -4.84 -1.20
N GLN A 312 -1.67 -4.97 -0.82
CA GLN A 312 -0.51 -4.45 -1.54
C GLN A 312 -0.41 -4.86 -3.02
N VAL A 313 -0.93 -6.05 -3.41
CA VAL A 313 -0.97 -6.50 -4.81
C VAL A 313 -1.81 -5.54 -5.66
N TYR A 314 -2.96 -5.14 -5.13
CA TYR A 314 -3.93 -4.27 -5.79
C TYR A 314 -3.52 -2.79 -5.72
N GLU A 315 -2.89 -2.39 -4.62
CA GLU A 315 -2.52 -0.99 -4.41
C GLU A 315 -1.29 -0.58 -5.24
N TRP A 316 -0.21 -1.37 -5.19
CA TRP A 316 1.07 -0.92 -5.75
C TRP A 316 1.94 -2.01 -6.38
N ARG A 317 1.88 -3.27 -5.96
CA ARG A 317 2.84 -4.28 -6.46
C ARG A 317 2.65 -4.65 -7.94
N LEU A 318 1.41 -4.66 -8.44
CA LEU A 318 1.18 -4.84 -9.89
C LEU A 318 1.71 -3.64 -10.70
N TRP A 319 1.60 -2.42 -10.15
CA TRP A 319 2.19 -1.22 -10.76
C TRP A 319 3.72 -1.26 -10.74
N GLU A 320 4.33 -1.75 -9.66
CA GLU A 320 5.78 -2.00 -9.59
C GLU A 320 6.23 -2.99 -10.68
N GLU A 321 5.50 -4.09 -10.87
CA GLU A 321 5.82 -5.06 -11.92
C GLU A 321 5.64 -4.46 -13.33
N LEU A 322 4.63 -3.59 -13.53
CA LEU A 322 4.43 -2.86 -14.80
C LEU A 322 5.59 -1.90 -15.07
N MET A 323 6.00 -1.13 -14.06
CA MET A 323 7.11 -0.18 -14.11
C MET A 323 8.40 -0.85 -14.59
N ILE A 324 8.65 -2.10 -14.26
CA ILE A 324 9.88 -2.78 -14.69
C ILE A 324 9.67 -3.49 -16.03
N CYS A 325 8.59 -4.26 -16.16
CA CYS A 325 8.38 -5.09 -17.33
C CYS A 325 8.11 -4.28 -18.60
N ALA A 326 7.45 -3.13 -18.50
CA ALA A 326 7.14 -2.28 -19.65
C ALA A 326 8.39 -1.76 -20.35
N TYR A 327 9.43 -1.34 -19.60
CA TYR A 327 10.69 -0.86 -20.15
C TYR A 327 11.35 -1.90 -21.06
N HIS A 328 11.40 -3.15 -20.59
CA HIS A 328 12.06 -4.25 -21.28
C HIS A 328 11.19 -4.92 -22.35
N SER A 329 9.88 -4.63 -22.39
CA SER A 329 8.95 -5.28 -23.32
C SER A 329 8.80 -4.56 -24.65
N GLY A 330 9.47 -3.42 -24.80
CA GLY A 330 9.61 -2.73 -26.07
C GLY A 330 8.82 -1.43 -26.18
N PRO A 331 8.99 -0.71 -27.29
CA PRO A 331 8.70 0.71 -27.33
C PRO A 331 7.23 1.09 -27.22
N ARG A 332 6.31 0.15 -27.51
CA ARG A 332 4.86 0.38 -27.36
C ARG A 332 4.41 0.45 -25.90
N TYR A 333 5.22 -0.07 -24.96
CA TYR A 333 4.84 -0.16 -23.56
C TYR A 333 5.43 0.94 -22.66
N LEU A 334 6.37 1.73 -23.19
CA LEU A 334 7.11 2.72 -22.41
C LEU A 334 6.20 3.74 -21.70
N LEU A 335 5.10 4.14 -22.32
CA LEU A 335 4.16 5.09 -21.69
C LEU A 335 3.40 4.48 -20.51
N PHE A 336 3.05 3.19 -20.57
CA PHE A 336 2.43 2.47 -19.45
C PHE A 336 3.42 2.31 -18.29
N GLY A 337 4.68 2.03 -18.60
CA GLY A 337 5.74 1.96 -17.59
C GLY A 337 5.99 3.29 -16.88
N LEU A 338 6.05 4.40 -17.63
CA LEU A 338 6.17 5.74 -17.06
C LEU A 338 4.95 6.11 -16.20
N GLU A 339 3.74 5.78 -16.66
CA GLU A 339 2.52 6.01 -15.89
C GLU A 339 2.50 5.22 -14.58
N ALA A 340 3.04 4.00 -14.58
CA ALA A 340 3.24 3.22 -13.37
C ALA A 340 4.19 3.93 -12.39
N CYS A 341 5.32 4.49 -12.86
CA CYS A 341 6.21 5.30 -12.02
C CYS A 341 5.46 6.49 -11.39
N GLU A 342 4.73 7.26 -12.20
CA GLU A 342 4.01 8.45 -11.76
C GLU A 342 2.96 8.12 -10.69
N ARG A 343 2.21 7.03 -10.89
CA ARG A 343 1.22 6.56 -9.93
C ARG A 343 1.85 6.17 -8.60
N LEU A 344 2.95 5.41 -8.64
CA LEU A 344 3.67 4.97 -7.45
C LEU A 344 4.29 6.15 -6.68
N LEU A 345 4.82 7.17 -7.38
CA LEU A 345 5.35 8.38 -6.77
C LEU A 345 4.25 9.26 -6.15
N ALA A 346 3.06 9.30 -6.75
CA ALA A 346 1.92 10.04 -6.24
C ALA A 346 1.23 9.36 -5.03
N GLN A 347 1.42 8.05 -4.87
CA GLN A 347 0.81 7.29 -3.79
C GLN A 347 1.51 7.59 -2.45
N PRO A 348 0.80 8.09 -1.42
CA PRO A 348 1.37 8.31 -0.11
C PRO A 348 1.53 7.00 0.66
N GLY A 349 2.41 6.99 1.67
CA GLY A 349 2.55 5.89 2.62
C GLY A 349 3.72 4.95 2.36
N HIS A 350 4.51 5.18 1.31
CA HIS A 350 5.77 4.45 1.10
C HIS A 350 6.93 5.10 1.88
N ASN A 351 8.00 4.34 2.12
CA ASN A 351 9.22 4.88 2.73
C ASN A 351 10.12 5.57 1.68
N SER A 352 11.10 6.35 2.13
CA SER A 352 12.00 7.09 1.23
C SER A 352 12.74 6.19 0.24
N ALA A 353 13.20 5.02 0.69
CA ALA A 353 13.93 4.07 -0.16
C ALA A 353 13.07 3.54 -1.32
N PHE A 354 11.76 3.36 -1.11
CA PHE A 354 10.84 2.96 -2.18
C PHE A 354 10.63 4.11 -3.18
N TYR A 355 10.48 5.35 -2.72
CA TYR A 355 10.39 6.50 -3.63
C TYR A 355 11.67 6.68 -4.46
N ASP A 356 12.85 6.52 -3.83
CA ASP A 356 14.14 6.53 -4.52
C ASP A 356 14.22 5.43 -5.59
N TYR A 357 13.74 4.23 -5.24
CA TYR A 357 13.68 3.10 -6.15
C TYR A 357 12.79 3.37 -7.38
N VAL A 358 11.59 3.92 -7.18
CA VAL A 358 10.66 4.26 -8.27
C VAL A 358 11.22 5.39 -9.14
N ALA A 359 11.76 6.45 -8.53
CA ALA A 359 12.37 7.57 -9.24
C ALA A 359 13.57 7.13 -10.10
N GLY A 360 14.38 6.20 -9.59
CA GLY A 360 15.47 5.59 -10.36
C GLY A 360 14.97 4.80 -11.57
N ASN A 361 13.82 4.12 -11.47
CA ASN A 361 13.20 3.45 -12.61
C ASN A 361 12.59 4.45 -13.62
N GLU A 362 11.97 5.54 -13.15
CA GLU A 362 11.43 6.60 -14.01
C GLU A 362 12.50 7.17 -14.96
N ALA A 363 13.74 7.31 -14.47
CA ALA A 363 14.89 7.80 -15.23
C ALA A 363 15.21 6.98 -16.49
N PHE A 364 14.87 5.68 -16.52
CA PHE A 364 15.10 4.83 -17.70
C PHE A 364 14.17 5.19 -18.86
N TYR A 365 12.99 5.72 -18.58
CA TYR A 365 11.97 6.03 -19.60
C TYR A 365 12.25 7.34 -20.34
N LEU A 366 12.80 8.34 -19.65
CA LEU A 366 12.95 9.70 -20.18
C LEU A 366 13.84 9.78 -21.44
N PRO A 367 15.03 9.15 -21.49
CA PRO A 367 15.89 9.19 -22.67
C PRO A 367 15.26 8.55 -23.90
N VAL A 368 14.50 7.46 -23.71
CA VAL A 368 13.87 6.73 -24.81
C VAL A 368 12.70 7.52 -25.39
N LEU A 369 11.93 8.21 -24.55
CA LEU A 369 10.84 9.07 -24.99
C LEU A 369 11.36 10.37 -25.66
N ALA A 370 12.49 10.92 -25.20
CA ALA A 370 13.11 12.09 -25.82
C ALA A 370 13.74 11.76 -27.19
N SER A 371 14.47 10.64 -27.30
CA SER A 371 15.17 10.24 -28.54
C SER A 371 14.23 9.83 -29.69
N ARG A 372 13.06 9.26 -29.38
CA ARG A 372 12.01 8.98 -30.39
C ARG A 372 11.49 10.24 -31.09
N LYS A 373 11.49 11.39 -30.41
CA LYS A 373 11.04 12.68 -30.96
C LYS A 373 12.10 13.35 -31.84
N ALA A 374 13.39 13.04 -31.64
CA ALA A 374 14.51 13.60 -32.41
C ALA A 374 14.78 12.90 -33.76
N GLY A 375 13.96 11.92 -34.16
CA GLY A 375 14.10 11.22 -35.45
C GLY A 375 15.32 10.28 -35.55
N ARG A 376 15.91 9.85 -34.43
CA ARG A 376 17.16 9.05 -34.42
C ARG A 376 17.01 7.55 -34.16
N LEU A 377 15.81 6.99 -34.28
CA LEU A 377 15.60 5.54 -34.32
C LEU A 377 14.76 5.19 -35.54
N ALA A 378 15.40 4.58 -36.54
CA ALA A 378 14.71 4.03 -37.70
C ALA A 378 13.63 3.03 -37.24
N PRO A 379 12.44 3.01 -37.87
CA PRO A 379 11.45 2.00 -37.55
C PRO A 379 12.02 0.63 -37.89
N ALA A 380 11.99 -0.29 -36.93
CA ALA A 380 12.18 -1.70 -37.23
C ALA A 380 11.07 -2.11 -38.20
N SER A 381 11.47 -2.57 -39.38
CA SER A 381 10.61 -3.04 -40.45
C SER A 381 10.16 -4.48 -40.18
N ASP A 382 8.96 -4.66 -39.66
CA ASP A 382 7.94 -5.62 -40.07
C ASP A 382 6.64 -5.15 -39.40
N GLY A 383 5.43 -5.32 -39.92
CA GLY A 383 4.85 -6.34 -40.76
C GLY A 383 3.41 -6.44 -40.25
N SER A 384 2.47 -5.78 -40.93
CA SER A 384 1.01 -5.89 -40.78
C SER A 384 0.47 -6.25 -39.37
N ALA A 385 0.12 -5.24 -38.58
CA ALA A 385 -0.72 -5.41 -37.38
C ALA A 385 -2.13 -4.85 -37.65
N PRO A 386 -3.19 -5.51 -37.17
CA PRO A 386 -4.57 -5.05 -37.31
C PRO A 386 -4.81 -3.82 -36.41
N ASP A 387 -5.76 -2.97 -36.81
CA ASP A 387 -6.29 -1.86 -36.01
C ASP A 387 -6.74 -2.40 -34.64
N VAL A 388 -5.99 -2.08 -33.59
CA VAL A 388 -6.44 -2.25 -32.21
C VAL A 388 -6.74 -0.86 -31.69
N ASP A 389 -8.04 -0.59 -31.60
CA ASP A 389 -8.66 0.60 -31.06
C ASP A 389 -7.99 1.02 -29.74
N GLU A 390 -7.77 2.33 -29.55
CA GLU A 390 -7.21 2.94 -28.34
C GLU A 390 -8.19 2.81 -27.16
N HIS A 391 -8.44 1.59 -26.68
CA HIS A 391 -9.17 1.37 -25.45
C HIS A 391 -8.29 1.78 -24.26
N ARG A 392 -8.48 3.04 -23.84
CA ARG A 392 -8.17 3.55 -22.51
C ARG A 392 -8.55 2.50 -21.46
N LEU A 393 -7.58 2.07 -20.66
CA LEU A 393 -7.88 1.44 -19.36
C LEU A 393 -8.76 2.44 -18.59
N SER A 394 -9.98 2.02 -18.24
CA SER A 394 -10.94 2.85 -17.53
C SER A 394 -10.38 3.25 -16.15
N VAL A 395 -10.20 4.55 -15.96
CA VAL A 395 -9.73 5.18 -14.71
C VAL A 395 -10.94 5.32 -13.76
N PRO A 396 -10.88 4.83 -12.52
CA PRO A 396 -11.86 5.21 -11.49
C PRO A 396 -11.68 6.68 -11.11
N ASP A 397 -12.78 7.34 -10.75
CA ASP A 397 -12.88 8.77 -10.48
C ASP A 397 -11.83 9.33 -9.49
N GLU A 398 -11.48 10.59 -9.77
CA GLU A 398 -10.52 11.53 -9.16
C GLU A 398 -9.92 11.18 -7.78
N PRO A 399 -8.59 11.24 -7.59
CA PRO A 399 -8.02 11.33 -6.25
C PRO A 399 -8.35 12.69 -5.62
N GLU A 400 -8.88 12.65 -4.39
CA GLU A 400 -9.04 13.83 -3.54
C GLU A 400 -7.77 14.70 -3.54
N VAL A 401 -7.98 16.01 -3.63
CA VAL A 401 -6.95 17.06 -3.69
C VAL A 401 -5.88 16.84 -2.63
N ALA A 402 -4.75 16.28 -3.07
CA ALA A 402 -3.57 16.08 -2.24
C ALA A 402 -2.97 17.44 -1.87
N LYS A 403 -3.14 17.86 -0.61
CA LYS A 403 -2.43 19.00 -0.06
C LYS A 403 -0.94 18.64 0.10
N GLY A 404 -0.13 19.11 -0.84
CA GLY A 404 1.32 19.20 -0.76
C GLY A 404 2.07 17.86 -0.78
N LEU A 405 2.24 17.28 -1.96
CA LEU A 405 3.25 16.24 -2.18
C LEU A 405 4.64 16.88 -2.32
N PHE A 406 5.59 16.40 -1.53
CA PHE A 406 7.01 16.68 -1.67
C PHE A 406 7.46 16.15 -3.03
N VAL A 407 7.95 17.01 -3.92
CA VAL A 407 8.45 16.56 -5.22
C VAL A 407 9.89 16.06 -5.01
N PHE A 408 10.06 14.74 -5.10
CA PHE A 408 11.29 14.03 -4.72
C PHE A 408 12.44 14.39 -5.68
N SER A 409 13.65 14.60 -5.14
CA SER A 409 14.88 14.88 -5.92
C SER A 409 14.85 16.09 -6.85
N CYS A 410 14.00 17.10 -6.55
CA CYS A 410 14.02 18.38 -7.23
C CYS A 410 15.14 19.32 -6.72
N ARG A 411 15.76 20.07 -7.64
CA ARG A 411 16.28 21.42 -7.37
C ARG A 411 15.29 22.42 -7.99
N PRO A 412 14.27 22.79 -7.21
CA PRO A 412 14.26 24.12 -6.63
C PRO A 412 13.97 24.10 -5.13
N LEU A 413 14.34 25.18 -4.45
CA LEU A 413 14.11 25.37 -3.00
C LEU A 413 12.61 25.56 -2.63
N VAL A 414 11.74 24.59 -2.87
CA VAL A 414 10.34 24.65 -2.37
C VAL A 414 10.30 24.17 -0.92
N ILE A 415 10.36 25.09 0.05
CA ILE A 415 10.32 24.78 1.49
C ILE A 415 8.86 24.58 1.95
N GLY A 416 8.43 23.32 2.07
CA GLY A 416 7.35 22.90 2.97
C GLY A 416 7.92 22.14 4.17
N ARG A 417 7.46 22.39 5.42
CA ARG A 417 7.86 21.57 6.59
C ARG A 417 7.43 20.11 6.34
N ARG A 418 8.28 19.08 6.51
CA ARG A 418 9.01 18.66 7.73
C ARG A 418 10.35 17.97 7.41
N GLY A 419 11.42 18.40 8.10
CA GLY A 419 12.51 17.54 8.59
C GLY A 419 13.75 17.37 7.71
N GLU A 420 14.74 18.25 7.91
CA GLU A 420 16.16 18.15 7.52
C GLU A 420 16.53 18.18 6.02
N SER A 421 17.22 19.25 5.62
CA SER A 421 17.87 19.43 4.32
C SER A 421 19.32 18.93 4.37
N ALA A 422 19.68 17.98 3.50
CA ALA A 422 21.07 17.56 3.27
C ALA A 422 21.66 18.34 2.08
N GLY A 423 22.65 19.20 2.34
CA GLY A 423 23.43 19.87 1.29
C GLY A 423 24.20 21.11 1.75
N GLU A 424 25.45 20.89 2.15
CA GLU A 424 26.55 21.81 2.50
C GLU A 424 26.38 23.32 2.18
N THR A 425 25.83 24.07 3.13
CA THR A 425 26.41 25.36 3.57
C THR A 425 25.89 25.66 4.98
N ASP A 426 26.82 25.96 5.89
CA ASP A 426 26.59 26.09 7.33
C ASP A 426 25.56 27.19 7.66
N PRO A 427 24.53 26.94 8.51
CA PRO A 427 23.54 27.96 8.85
C PRO A 427 24.13 28.95 9.87
N ILE A 428 24.50 30.13 9.38
CA ILE A 428 24.77 31.28 10.26
C ILE A 428 23.46 31.71 10.93
N ALA A 429 23.39 31.38 12.23
CA ALA A 429 22.76 32.08 13.35
C ALA A 429 21.33 32.68 13.21
N ARG A 430 20.48 32.21 14.15
CA ARG A 430 19.18 32.72 14.60
C ARG A 430 19.06 34.26 14.69
N ARG A 431 17.88 34.78 14.34
CA ARG A 431 17.03 35.62 15.22
C ARG A 431 15.61 35.84 14.67
N GLU A 432 14.65 35.59 15.55
CA GLU A 432 13.30 36.18 15.71
C GLU A 432 12.67 36.98 14.56
N VAL A 433 11.44 36.64 14.16
CA VAL A 433 10.24 37.53 14.09
C VAL A 433 9.04 36.77 13.46
N GLY A 434 7.83 37.17 13.86
CA GLY A 434 6.49 36.64 13.58
C GLY A 434 6.19 36.12 12.17
N ILE A 435 5.36 35.06 12.15
CA ILE A 435 5.02 34.21 11.01
C ILE A 435 3.95 34.88 10.13
N GLY A 436 4.31 35.22 8.89
CA GLY A 436 3.40 35.52 7.77
C GLY A 436 3.13 34.29 6.88
N PRO A 437 2.32 34.41 5.81
CA PRO A 437 1.97 33.28 4.92
C PRO A 437 3.20 32.69 4.21
N LEU A 438 3.15 31.39 3.89
CA LEU A 438 4.23 30.64 3.21
C LEU A 438 4.61 31.31 1.87
N GLU A 439 5.90 31.63 1.68
CA GLU A 439 6.46 32.01 0.38
C GLU A 439 7.15 30.80 -0.26
N ALA A 440 6.63 30.29 -1.38
CA ALA A 440 7.33 29.32 -2.21
C ALA A 440 8.50 30.04 -2.94
N ARG A 441 9.74 29.57 -2.74
CA ARG A 441 10.92 30.09 -3.47
C ARG A 441 11.31 29.13 -4.57
N CYS A 442 10.95 29.43 -5.80
CA CYS A 442 11.36 28.64 -6.96
C CYS A 442 12.62 29.27 -7.57
N ASP A 443 13.62 28.46 -7.92
CA ASP A 443 14.85 28.93 -8.59
C ASP A 443 14.55 29.50 -9.98
N ILE A 444 13.45 29.04 -10.60
CA ILE A 444 12.89 29.57 -11.83
C ILE A 444 11.66 30.44 -11.49
N PRO A 445 11.54 31.67 -12.04
CA PRO A 445 10.42 32.56 -11.75
C PRO A 445 9.07 31.93 -12.03
N MET A 446 8.11 32.16 -11.12
CA MET A 446 6.71 31.79 -11.34
C MET A 446 6.05 32.77 -12.31
N VAL A 447 5.28 32.23 -13.24
CA VAL A 447 4.55 32.98 -14.25
C VAL A 447 3.05 32.78 -14.05
N SER A 448 2.25 33.84 -14.18
CA SER A 448 0.80 33.73 -13.96
C SER A 448 0.12 32.95 -15.09
N LEU A 449 -0.70 31.95 -14.74
CA LEU A 449 -1.52 31.19 -15.67
C LEU A 449 -2.88 31.84 -15.94
N SER A 450 -3.36 32.71 -15.04
CA SER A 450 -4.62 33.41 -15.19
C SER A 450 -4.43 34.93 -15.22
N ALA A 451 -5.27 35.62 -15.99
CA ALA A 451 -5.26 37.09 -16.03
C ALA A 451 -5.58 37.72 -14.66
N ALA A 452 -6.20 36.95 -13.76
CA ALA A 452 -6.54 37.35 -12.40
C ALA A 452 -5.44 37.08 -11.35
N GLY A 453 -4.33 36.41 -11.71
CA GLY A 453 -3.24 36.10 -10.77
C GLY A 453 -3.57 35.01 -9.74
N GLU A 454 -4.59 34.21 -10.00
CA GLU A 454 -5.09 33.18 -9.08
C GLU A 454 -4.39 31.82 -9.24
N ARG A 455 -3.64 31.64 -10.32
CA ARG A 455 -2.89 30.42 -10.61
C ARG A 455 -1.55 30.77 -11.18
N TRP A 456 -0.53 30.07 -10.74
CA TRP A 456 0.85 30.32 -11.12
C TRP A 456 1.48 29.04 -11.61
N ILE A 457 2.46 29.16 -12.50
CA ILE A 457 3.23 28.01 -12.97
C ILE A 457 4.70 28.31 -12.89
N THR A 458 5.48 27.29 -12.56
CA THR A 458 6.92 27.33 -12.71
C THR A 458 7.41 26.02 -13.30
N LEU A 459 8.68 26.02 -13.68
CA LEU A 459 9.39 24.84 -14.09
C LEU A 459 10.32 24.42 -12.95
N VAL A 460 10.38 23.12 -12.68
CA VAL A 460 11.30 22.56 -11.70
C VAL A 460 12.23 21.56 -12.36
N ARG A 461 13.47 21.51 -11.89
CA ARG A 461 14.45 20.53 -12.32
C ARG A 461 14.50 19.38 -11.32
N GLU A 462 14.53 18.17 -11.82
CA GLU A 462 14.75 16.94 -11.07
C GLU A 462 16.09 16.32 -11.44
N ILE A 463 16.80 15.79 -10.44
CA ILE A 463 18.01 15.00 -10.66
C ILE A 463 17.69 13.56 -10.28
N LEU A 464 17.42 12.75 -11.29
CA LEU A 464 17.08 11.34 -11.12
C LEU A 464 18.36 10.49 -11.25
N PRO A 465 18.54 9.44 -10.43
CA PRO A 465 19.62 8.49 -10.63
C PRO A 465 19.34 7.67 -11.90
N GLY A 466 20.26 7.70 -12.88
CA GLY A 466 20.11 6.99 -14.15
C GLY A 466 21.25 6.00 -14.42
N PRO A 467 21.05 5.06 -15.37
CA PRO A 467 21.99 3.97 -15.64
C PRO A 467 23.36 4.40 -16.18
N ALA A 468 23.43 5.60 -16.78
CA ALA A 468 24.65 6.17 -17.35
C ALA A 468 25.16 7.41 -16.59
N GLY A 469 24.62 7.66 -15.39
CA GLY A 469 24.81 8.89 -14.62
C GLY A 469 23.48 9.59 -14.31
N PRO A 470 23.52 10.73 -13.59
CA PRO A 470 22.32 11.49 -13.25
C PRO A 470 21.57 11.93 -14.52
N VAL A 471 20.25 11.79 -14.49
CA VAL A 471 19.32 12.27 -15.52
C VAL A 471 18.66 13.53 -15.00
N HIS A 472 18.84 14.62 -15.72
CA HIS A 472 18.18 15.89 -15.48
C HIS A 472 16.85 15.93 -16.24
N ALA A 473 15.78 15.96 -15.46
CA ALA A 473 14.42 16.06 -15.97
C ALA A 473 13.79 17.39 -15.53
N HIS A 474 12.69 17.76 -16.19
CA HIS A 474 11.92 18.95 -15.87
C HIS A 474 10.45 18.60 -15.71
N ARG A 475 9.77 19.31 -14.79
CA ARG A 475 8.32 19.24 -14.61
C ARG A 475 7.73 20.64 -14.52
N TRP A 476 6.53 20.78 -15.03
CA TRP A 476 5.70 21.93 -14.75
C TRP A 476 4.99 21.74 -13.41
N LEU A 477 5.04 22.76 -12.54
CA LEU A 477 4.24 22.84 -11.32
C LEU A 477 3.25 23.99 -11.45
N GLU A 478 1.95 23.69 -11.32
CA GLU A 478 0.91 24.71 -11.15
C GLU A 478 0.61 24.88 -9.67
N PHE A 479 0.54 26.13 -9.23
CA PHE A 479 0.17 26.54 -7.88
C PHE A 479 -1.18 27.26 -7.90
N ASP A 480 -1.97 27.05 -6.85
CA ASP A 480 -3.22 27.78 -6.63
C ASP A 480 -2.98 29.16 -5.98
N ALA A 481 -4.07 29.89 -5.73
CA ALA A 481 -4.05 31.21 -5.10
C ALA A 481 -3.51 31.19 -3.66
N GLY A 482 -3.51 30.01 -3.01
CA GLY A 482 -2.94 29.78 -1.68
C GLY A 482 -1.46 29.37 -1.72
N SER A 483 -0.81 29.40 -2.89
CA SER A 483 0.56 28.93 -3.10
C SER A 483 0.76 27.44 -2.81
N ALA A 484 -0.31 26.63 -2.84
CA ALA A 484 -0.21 25.18 -2.77
C ALA A 484 -0.04 24.60 -4.19
N VAL A 485 0.77 23.54 -4.32
CA VAL A 485 0.91 22.81 -5.59
C VAL A 485 -0.45 22.18 -5.93
N ALA A 486 -1.05 22.64 -7.02
CA ALA A 486 -2.34 22.20 -7.51
C ALA A 486 -2.19 21.05 -8.54
N ARG A 487 -1.18 21.12 -9.42
CA ARG A 487 -0.94 20.10 -10.47
C ARG A 487 0.54 19.98 -10.83
N VAL A 488 0.90 18.80 -11.34
CA VAL A 488 2.27 18.46 -11.77
C VAL A 488 2.20 17.76 -13.14
N SER A 489 3.04 18.16 -14.10
CA SER A 489 3.12 17.46 -15.39
C SER A 489 3.95 16.16 -15.31
N ARG A 490 3.85 15.31 -16.34
CA ARG A 490 4.83 14.24 -16.57
C ARG A 490 6.24 14.84 -16.69
N PRO A 491 7.29 14.09 -16.30
CA PRO A 491 8.66 14.54 -16.50
C PRO A 491 9.00 14.60 -17.99
N PHE A 492 9.82 15.56 -18.38
CA PHE A 492 10.33 15.69 -19.74
C PHE A 492 11.78 16.18 -19.75
N ALA A 493 12.45 16.00 -20.88
CA ALA A 493 13.76 16.57 -21.18
C ALA A 493 13.65 17.37 -22.49
N PHE A 494 14.53 18.35 -22.69
CA PHE A 494 14.50 19.20 -23.88
C PHE A 494 15.15 18.53 -25.09
N GLU A 495 16.43 18.15 -24.98
CA GLU A 495 17.21 17.55 -26.07
C GLU A 495 18.04 16.34 -25.61
N ALA A 496 18.76 16.45 -24.50
CA ALA A 496 19.69 15.49 -23.94
C ALA A 496 19.46 15.35 -22.41
N PRO A 497 18.86 14.22 -21.95
CA PRO A 497 18.48 14.03 -20.54
C PRO A 497 19.65 14.11 -19.55
N ALA A 498 20.90 13.95 -19.99
CA ALA A 498 22.03 13.78 -19.09
C ALA A 498 22.64 15.08 -18.56
N VAL A 499 22.32 16.27 -19.13
CA VAL A 499 23.11 17.49 -18.82
C VAL A 499 22.36 18.83 -18.99
N GLU A 500 21.02 18.82 -18.98
CA GLU A 500 20.19 20.02 -19.19
C GLU A 500 19.73 20.71 -17.90
N SER A 501 19.77 22.04 -17.90
CA SER A 501 19.20 22.89 -16.86
C SER A 501 18.33 23.95 -17.51
N ALA A 502 17.08 24.09 -17.07
CA ALA A 502 16.31 25.28 -17.39
C ALA A 502 16.73 26.36 -16.41
N ASP A 503 16.98 27.56 -16.93
CA ASP A 503 17.59 28.66 -16.18
C ASP A 503 16.63 29.84 -16.04
N ALA A 504 15.66 29.98 -16.94
CA ALA A 504 14.63 31.02 -16.87
C ALA A 504 13.31 30.60 -17.54
N LEU A 505 12.22 31.21 -17.07
CA LEU A 505 10.87 31.07 -17.62
C LEU A 505 10.26 32.47 -17.75
N GLN A 506 9.74 32.81 -18.93
CA GLN A 506 9.18 34.12 -19.21
C GLN A 506 7.90 34.03 -20.06
N ASP A 507 6.83 34.70 -19.62
CA ASP A 507 5.69 35.00 -20.50
C ASP A 507 6.11 36.04 -21.55
N VAL A 508 5.97 35.72 -22.83
CA VAL A 508 6.42 36.59 -23.91
C VAL A 508 5.32 37.58 -24.29
N ASP A 509 4.10 37.08 -24.48
CA ASP A 509 2.98 37.82 -25.08
C ASP A 509 1.60 37.40 -24.54
N GLY A 510 1.54 36.60 -23.47
CA GLY A 510 0.30 36.01 -22.97
C GLY A 510 -0.24 34.85 -23.82
N LEU A 511 0.42 34.52 -24.93
CA LEU A 511 0.09 33.40 -25.82
C LEU A 511 1.18 32.32 -25.83
N SER A 512 2.42 32.69 -25.52
CA SER A 512 3.60 31.83 -25.51
C SER A 512 4.49 32.05 -24.29
N VAL A 513 5.20 31.00 -23.90
CA VAL A 513 6.19 31.03 -22.83
C VAL A 513 7.56 30.67 -23.41
N ARG A 514 8.59 31.42 -23.00
CA ARG A 514 9.98 31.17 -23.35
C ARG A 514 10.68 30.52 -22.17
N ILE A 515 11.39 29.43 -22.45
CA ILE A 515 12.23 28.71 -21.49
C ILE A 515 13.66 28.85 -21.97
N GLU A 516 14.50 29.50 -21.18
CA GLU A 516 15.94 29.49 -21.40
C GLU A 516 16.53 28.27 -20.73
N TYR A 517 17.38 27.54 -21.44
CA TYR A 517 18.02 26.34 -20.92
C TYR A 517 19.46 26.22 -21.41
N GLN A 518 20.27 25.49 -20.65
CA GLN A 518 21.66 25.21 -20.96
C GLN A 518 21.92 23.72 -20.93
N VAL A 519 22.61 23.21 -21.96
CA VAL A 519 23.25 21.90 -21.94
C VAL A 519 24.68 22.08 -21.41
N THR A 520 25.10 21.27 -20.45
CA THR A 520 26.46 21.34 -19.87
C THR A 520 27.52 21.21 -20.97
N GLY A 521 28.41 22.19 -21.06
CA GLY A 521 29.43 22.30 -22.11
C GLY A 521 28.94 22.92 -23.44
N GLY A 522 27.66 23.31 -23.52
CA GLY A 522 27.04 23.99 -24.66
C GLY A 522 26.70 25.46 -24.40
N ALA A 523 26.27 26.15 -25.46
CA ALA A 523 25.75 27.51 -25.38
C ALA A 523 24.34 27.52 -24.76
N ARG A 524 23.96 28.65 -24.14
CA ARG A 524 22.57 28.88 -23.73
C ARG A 524 21.67 28.87 -24.96
N ALA A 525 20.58 28.13 -24.87
CA ALA A 525 19.54 28.06 -25.86
C ALA A 525 18.22 28.52 -25.23
N TYR A 526 17.23 28.79 -26.07
CA TYR A 526 15.87 28.99 -25.59
C TYR A 526 14.91 28.18 -26.45
N VAL A 527 13.79 27.82 -25.86
CA VAL A 527 12.65 27.28 -26.58
C VAL A 527 11.41 28.08 -26.23
N GLU A 528 10.63 28.42 -27.26
CA GLU A 528 9.38 29.13 -27.11
C GLU A 528 8.23 28.19 -27.45
N CYS A 529 7.21 28.16 -26.60
CA CYS A 529 6.11 27.23 -26.75
C CYS A 529 4.77 27.89 -26.39
N ALA A 530 3.70 27.44 -27.04
CA ALA A 530 2.37 28.01 -26.82
C ALA A 530 1.84 27.68 -25.41
N TRP A 531 1.23 28.67 -24.75
CA TRP A 531 0.57 28.51 -23.46
C TRP A 531 -0.49 27.40 -23.48
N LYS A 532 -1.18 27.22 -24.61
CA LYS A 532 -2.16 26.13 -24.77
C LYS A 532 -1.53 24.74 -24.57
N SER A 533 -0.31 24.54 -25.05
CA SER A 533 0.42 23.27 -24.93
C SER A 533 0.90 23.04 -23.49
N VAL A 534 1.37 24.10 -22.82
CA VAL A 534 1.78 24.03 -21.40
C VAL A 534 0.57 23.76 -20.52
N ARG A 535 -0.53 24.50 -20.71
CA ARG A 535 -1.79 24.31 -19.97
C ARG A 535 -2.37 22.92 -20.18
N SER A 536 -2.35 22.40 -21.41
CA SER A 536 -2.78 21.03 -21.70
C SER A 536 -1.88 20.00 -21.01
N ALA A 537 -0.55 20.16 -21.05
CA ALA A 537 0.38 19.26 -20.37
C ALA A 537 0.16 19.20 -18.85
N VAL A 538 -0.10 20.34 -18.20
CA VAL A 538 -0.36 20.39 -16.76
C VAL A 538 -1.78 19.96 -16.40
N ALA A 539 -2.79 20.40 -17.16
CA ALA A 539 -4.19 20.08 -16.87
C ALA A 539 -4.51 18.60 -17.10
N GLU A 540 -3.84 17.97 -18.08
CA GLU A 540 -4.10 16.59 -18.48
C GLU A 540 -3.01 15.63 -17.94
N GLY A 541 -2.04 16.13 -17.16
CA GLY A 541 -0.92 15.34 -16.67
C GLY A 541 -0.16 14.65 -17.79
N ARG A 542 0.01 15.32 -18.93
CA ARG A 542 0.64 14.77 -20.14
C ARG A 542 2.10 15.19 -20.26
N GLN A 543 2.87 14.39 -20.99
CA GLN A 543 4.24 14.77 -21.34
C GLN A 543 4.21 16.02 -22.21
N PHE A 544 4.92 17.06 -21.75
CA PHE A 544 5.06 18.29 -22.52
C PHE A 544 5.73 18.01 -23.88
N GLN A 545 5.13 18.51 -24.95
CA GLN A 545 5.62 18.34 -26.32
C GLN A 545 6.28 19.63 -26.80
N LEU A 546 7.60 19.58 -26.98
CA LEU A 546 8.36 20.64 -27.62
C LEU A 546 8.14 20.56 -29.14
N GLN A 547 7.47 21.57 -29.71
CA GLN A 547 7.52 21.81 -31.15
C GLN A 547 8.67 22.79 -31.40
N ARG A 548 9.73 22.34 -32.08
CA ARG A 548 10.83 23.24 -32.48
C ARG A 548 10.32 24.21 -33.54
N ASN A 549 10.27 25.50 -33.21
CA ASN A 549 10.31 26.54 -34.22
C ASN A 549 11.75 26.63 -34.74
N ALA A 550 11.93 26.42 -36.04
CA ALA A 550 13.24 26.45 -36.68
C ALA A 550 13.77 27.89 -36.76
N SER A 551 14.43 28.37 -35.70
CA SER A 551 15.31 29.54 -35.80
C SER A 551 16.18 29.73 -34.56
N ALA A 552 17.41 29.19 -34.59
CA ALA A 552 18.56 29.77 -33.89
C ALA A 552 19.85 29.00 -34.27
N SER A 553 20.46 29.37 -35.39
CA SER A 553 21.92 29.25 -35.55
C SER A 553 22.44 30.65 -35.82
N GLY A 554 23.11 31.26 -34.83
CA GLY A 554 23.60 32.63 -34.94
C GLY A 554 24.80 32.76 -35.87
N ALA A 555 24.81 33.82 -36.68
CA ALA A 555 26.01 34.61 -37.02
C ALA A 555 25.62 35.87 -37.83
N GLY A 556 25.79 37.05 -37.22
CA GLY A 556 26.28 38.29 -37.86
C GLY A 556 25.40 39.11 -38.81
N ALA A 557 25.27 40.40 -38.46
CA ALA A 557 25.08 41.59 -39.32
C ALA A 557 23.79 41.69 -40.18
N ASP A 558 22.85 42.57 -39.84
CA ASP A 558 22.80 44.00 -40.25
C ASP A 558 21.43 44.59 -39.86
N GLU A 559 21.43 45.90 -39.54
CA GLU A 559 20.23 46.69 -39.28
C GLU A 559 19.42 46.93 -40.58
N ASP A 560 18.10 47.12 -40.42
CA ASP A 560 17.12 47.64 -41.40
C ASP A 560 16.75 46.79 -42.64
N ALA A 561 15.61 46.09 -42.55
CA ALA A 561 14.55 46.16 -43.56
C ALA A 561 13.22 45.59 -43.03
N VAL A 562 12.24 46.48 -42.84
CA VAL A 562 10.83 46.14 -42.65
C VAL A 562 10.27 45.53 -43.94
N GLN A 563 9.65 44.35 -43.87
CA GLN A 563 8.64 43.96 -44.84
C GLN A 563 7.50 43.17 -44.17
N GLU A 564 6.34 43.81 -44.14
CA GLU A 564 5.05 43.22 -43.77
C GLU A 564 4.72 42.02 -44.66
N SER A 565 4.31 40.90 -44.05
CA SER A 565 3.60 39.82 -44.77
C SER A 565 2.24 39.57 -44.11
N ARG A 566 1.21 40.02 -44.84
CA ARG A 566 -0.23 39.85 -44.65
C ARG A 566 -0.69 38.38 -44.66
N PRO A 567 -1.92 38.09 -44.18
CA PRO A 567 -2.38 36.72 -43.88
C PRO A 567 -2.74 35.93 -45.14
N ILE A 568 -2.41 34.63 -45.13
CA ILE A 568 -2.86 33.68 -46.15
C ILE A 568 -4.17 33.04 -45.67
N VAL A 569 -5.24 33.33 -46.41
CA VAL A 569 -6.57 32.75 -46.29
C VAL A 569 -6.56 31.33 -46.88
N HIS A 570 -7.01 30.33 -46.12
CA HIS A 570 -7.34 29.00 -46.66
C HIS A 570 -8.83 28.92 -46.96
N THR A 571 -9.18 28.74 -48.24
CA THR A 571 -10.51 28.35 -48.70
C THR A 571 -10.74 26.85 -48.49
N SER A 572 -11.88 26.53 -47.89
CA SER A 572 -12.41 25.17 -47.73
C SER A 572 -12.96 24.62 -49.05
N ALA A 573 -12.56 23.42 -49.45
CA ALA A 573 -13.28 22.63 -50.45
C ALA A 573 -14.05 21.52 -49.74
N ALA A 574 -15.37 21.60 -49.77
CA ALA A 574 -16.30 20.52 -49.46
C ALA A 574 -17.00 20.09 -50.76
N GLY A 575 -16.97 18.77 -51.01
CA GLY A 575 -17.81 17.90 -51.85
C GLY A 575 -18.63 18.41 -53.04
N ARG A 576 -18.48 17.71 -54.17
CA ARG A 576 -19.51 16.80 -54.71
C ARG A 576 -18.87 15.69 -55.52
#